data_AF-A0A3N2JUT7-F1
#
_entry.id   AF-A0A3N2JUT7-F1
#
_cell.length_a   1.000
_cell.length_b   1.000
_cell.length_c   1.000
_cell.angle_alpha   90.00
_cell.angle_beta   90.00
_cell.angle_gamma   90.00
#
_symmetry.space_group_name_H-M   'P 1'
#
loop_
_entity.id
_entity.type
_entity.pdbx_description
1 polymer ?
#
loop_
_entity_poly.entity_id
_entity_poly.type
_entity_poly.pdbx_seq_one_letter_code
_entity_poly.pdbx_strand_id
1 'polypeptide(L)'
;MLWLLLVSGVAVLVVTAHAVVVARTRPPAVDPLRALRVQLRLTELAAELRRIETDADLFARAHHYLAVQGAYDALLREACGLAGLPVQGLVLRAGVHDDPTERLREELELSERGWSW
;
A
#
# COMPACT_ATOMS: atom_id res chain seq x y z
N MET A 1 14.55 47.89 8.82
CA MET A 1 14.97 46.60 9.45
C MET A 1 13.89 45.95 10.32
N LEU A 2 12.82 46.64 10.75
CA LEU A 2 11.75 46.07 11.60
C LEU A 2 10.71 45.18 10.86
N TRP A 3 10.67 45.23 9.52
CA TRP A 3 9.63 44.58 8.70
C TRP A 3 9.85 43.07 8.49
N LEU A 4 11.10 42.59 8.60
CA LEU A 4 11.45 41.17 8.42
C LEU A 4 11.05 40.28 9.61
N LEU A 5 10.90 40.84 10.81
CA LEU A 5 10.56 40.08 12.02
C LEU A 5 9.06 39.77 12.11
N LEU A 6 8.19 40.66 11.63
CA LEU A 6 6.73 40.47 11.63
C LEU A 6 6.27 39.39 10.63
N VAL A 7 6.87 39.33 9.45
CA VAL A 7 6.56 38.30 8.44
C VAL A 7 7.02 36.91 8.91
N SER A 8 8.13 36.84 9.65
CA SER A 8 8.64 35.60 10.23
C SER A 8 7.75 35.07 11.36
N GLY A 9 7.22 35.96 12.22
CA GLY A 9 6.30 35.57 13.30
C GLY A 9 4.97 35.01 12.77
N VAL A 10 4.40 35.62 11.72
CA VAL A 10 3.17 35.13 11.09
C VAL A 10 3.40 33.81 10.35
N ALA A 11 4.53 33.66 9.65
CA ALA A 11 4.88 32.41 8.97
C ALA A 11 5.06 31.25 9.95
N VAL A 12 5.74 31.48 11.08
CA VAL A 12 5.90 30.47 12.14
C VAL A 12 4.55 30.13 12.78
N LEU A 13 3.67 31.11 12.98
CA LEU A 13 2.34 30.89 13.56
C LEU A 13 1.41 30.12 12.61
N VAL A 14 1.51 30.34 11.30
CA VAL A 14 0.77 29.59 10.27
C VAL A 14 1.30 28.16 10.16
N VAL A 15 2.62 27.96 10.12
CA VAL A 15 3.24 26.62 10.05
C VAL A 15 2.93 25.78 11.30
N THR A 16 2.99 26.39 12.48
CA THR A 16 2.65 25.71 13.74
C THR A 16 1.16 25.40 13.83
N ALA A 17 0.29 26.31 13.40
CA ALA A 17 -1.15 26.04 13.33
C ALA A 17 -1.48 24.92 12.33
N HIS A 18 -0.81 24.86 11.18
CA HIS A 18 -0.99 23.79 10.20
C HIS A 18 -0.56 22.42 10.77
N ALA A 19 0.59 22.36 11.44
CA ALA A 19 1.07 21.14 12.09
C ALA A 19 0.11 20.63 13.19
N VAL A 20 -0.50 21.54 13.97
CA VAL A 20 -1.45 21.20 15.02
C VAL A 20 -2.80 20.74 14.46
N VAL A 21 -3.26 21.30 13.33
CA VAL A 21 -4.49 20.88 12.67
C VAL A 21 -4.33 19.52 11.99
N VAL A 22 -3.19 19.26 11.34
CA VAL A 22 -2.85 17.95 10.73
C VAL A 22 -2.77 16.84 11.79
N ALA A 23 -2.31 17.15 13.01
CA ALA A 23 -2.26 16.18 14.09
C ALA A 23 -3.65 15.78 14.64
N ARG A 24 -4.68 16.62 14.48
CA ARG A 24 -6.01 16.41 15.07
C ARG A 24 -7.01 15.65 14.19
N THR A 25 -6.65 15.35 12.95
CA THR A 25 -7.48 14.56 12.01
C THR A 25 -6.90 13.18 11.75
N ARG A 26 -6.11 12.61 12.69
CA ARG A 26 -5.53 11.28 12.49
C ARG A 26 -6.66 10.24 12.51
N PRO A 27 -6.94 9.53 11.41
CA PRO A 27 -7.75 8.32 11.48
C PRO A 27 -7.12 7.36 12.50
N PRO A 28 -7.88 6.41 13.08
CA PRO A 28 -7.33 5.46 14.05
C PRO A 28 -6.01 4.92 13.52
N ALA A 29 -4.95 5.09 14.31
CA ALA A 29 -3.61 4.71 13.90
C ALA A 29 -3.61 3.21 13.60
N VAL A 30 -3.40 2.88 12.32
CA VAL A 30 -3.18 1.50 11.87
C VAL A 30 -2.04 0.93 12.69
N ASP A 31 -2.21 -0.28 13.21
CA ASP A 31 -1.15 -0.97 13.95
C ASP A 31 0.10 -1.11 13.04
N PRO A 32 1.22 -0.47 13.39
CA PRO A 32 2.41 -0.47 12.52
C PRO A 32 3.01 -1.86 12.36
N LEU A 33 2.87 -2.75 13.35
CA LEU A 33 3.38 -4.13 13.24
C LEU A 33 2.50 -4.96 12.30
N ARG A 34 1.20 -4.66 12.25
CA ARG A 34 0.30 -5.27 11.27
C ARG A 34 0.64 -4.83 9.85
N ALA A 35 0.85 -3.53 9.63
CA ALA A 35 1.25 -3.01 8.33
C ALA A 35 2.58 -3.62 7.85
N LEU A 36 3.59 -3.67 8.73
CA LEU A 36 4.89 -4.30 8.42
C LEU A 36 4.75 -5.78 8.06
N ARG A 37 3.90 -6.53 8.77
CA ARG A 37 3.67 -7.95 8.45
C ARG A 37 3.07 -8.12 7.07
N VAL A 38 2.13 -7.28 6.68
CA VAL A 38 1.53 -7.30 5.34
C VAL A 38 2.60 -6.98 4.28
N GLN A 39 3.44 -5.96 4.51
CA GLN A 39 4.54 -5.62 3.60
C GLN A 39 5.53 -6.78 3.41
N LEU A 40 5.99 -7.42 4.49
CA LEU A 40 6.89 -8.57 4.40
C LEU A 40 6.28 -9.73 3.60
N ARG A 41 4.99 -10.00 3.82
CA ARG A 41 4.27 -11.06 3.11
C ARG A 41 4.06 -10.71 1.63
N LEU A 42 3.86 -9.44 1.29
CA LEU A 42 3.84 -8.97 -0.10
C LEU A 42 5.21 -9.15 -0.77
N THR A 43 6.31 -8.86 -0.06
CA THR A 43 7.68 -9.07 -0.56
C THR A 43 7.93 -10.54 -0.90
N GLU A 44 7.54 -11.44 0.00
CA GLU A 44 7.65 -12.90 -0.20
C GLU A 44 6.88 -13.35 -1.46
N LEU A 45 5.61 -12.92 -1.59
CA LEU A 45 4.77 -13.30 -2.74
C LEU A 45 5.25 -12.69 -4.06
N ALA A 46 5.72 -11.44 -4.04
CA ALA A 46 6.27 -10.79 -5.24
C ALA A 46 7.57 -11.47 -5.70
N ALA A 47 8.43 -11.89 -4.76
CA ALA A 47 9.62 -12.67 -5.07
C ALA A 47 9.26 -14.05 -5.65
N GLU A 48 8.23 -14.68 -5.11
CA GLU A 48 7.73 -15.97 -5.60
C GLU A 48 7.15 -15.85 -7.02
N LEU A 49 6.34 -14.83 -7.32
CA LEU A 49 5.84 -14.59 -8.69
C LEU A 49 6.99 -14.47 -9.68
N ARG A 50 7.99 -13.63 -9.38
CA ARG A 50 9.18 -13.48 -10.23
C ARG A 50 9.95 -14.78 -10.43
N ARG A 51 10.05 -15.61 -9.38
CA ARG A 51 10.71 -16.92 -9.46
C ARG A 51 9.98 -17.85 -10.43
N ILE A 52 8.64 -17.90 -10.35
CA ILE A 52 7.80 -18.73 -11.22
C ILE A 52 7.87 -18.27 -12.67
N GLU A 53 7.90 -16.95 -12.90
CA GLU A 53 8.03 -16.38 -14.24
C GLU A 53 9.39 -16.72 -14.87
N THR A 54 10.46 -16.72 -14.07
CA THR A 54 11.83 -16.96 -14.55
C THR A 54 12.15 -18.44 -14.75
N ASP A 55 11.51 -19.35 -13.99
CA ASP A 55 11.71 -20.79 -14.08
C ASP A 55 10.71 -21.45 -15.05
N ALA A 56 11.15 -21.70 -16.29
CA ALA A 56 10.31 -22.32 -17.31
C ALA A 56 10.05 -23.82 -17.08
N ASP A 57 10.91 -24.49 -16.33
CA ASP A 57 10.86 -25.93 -16.09
C ASP A 57 10.03 -26.29 -14.85
N LEU A 58 9.48 -25.28 -14.15
CA LEU A 58 8.65 -25.48 -12.98
C LEU A 58 7.41 -26.33 -13.33
N PHE A 59 7.28 -27.48 -12.68
CA PHE A 59 6.10 -28.32 -12.82
C PHE A 59 4.83 -27.57 -12.40
N ALA A 60 3.73 -27.77 -13.15
CA ALA A 60 2.45 -27.12 -12.92
C ALA A 60 2.52 -25.58 -12.80
N ARG A 61 3.48 -24.94 -13.49
CA ARG A 61 3.75 -23.49 -13.45
C ARG A 61 2.51 -22.62 -13.52
N ALA A 62 1.61 -22.90 -14.46
CA ALA A 62 0.38 -22.13 -14.62
C ALA A 62 -0.51 -22.18 -13.37
N HIS A 63 -0.70 -23.36 -12.78
CA HIS A 63 -1.51 -23.52 -11.58
C HIS A 63 -0.85 -22.80 -10.38
N HIS A 64 0.45 -22.98 -10.22
CA HIS A 64 1.22 -22.36 -9.15
C HIS A 64 1.22 -20.84 -9.26
N TYR A 65 1.43 -20.31 -10.47
CA TYR A 65 1.33 -18.88 -10.76
C TYR A 65 -0.03 -18.31 -10.35
N LEU A 66 -1.14 -18.95 -10.77
CA LEU A 66 -2.49 -18.48 -10.44
C LEU A 66 -2.77 -18.53 -8.93
N ALA A 67 -2.28 -19.56 -8.23
CA ALA A 67 -2.41 -19.66 -6.78
C ALA A 67 -1.67 -18.53 -6.05
N VAL A 68 -0.41 -18.28 -6.41
CA VAL A 68 0.40 -17.21 -5.81
C VAL A 68 -0.15 -15.84 -6.17
N GLN A 69 -0.57 -15.63 -7.41
CA GLN A 69 -1.20 -14.37 -7.85
C GLN A 69 -2.49 -14.09 -7.07
N GLY A 70 -3.34 -15.09 -6.86
CA GLY A 70 -4.54 -14.91 -6.04
C GLY A 70 -4.24 -14.55 -4.59
N ALA A 71 -3.17 -15.11 -4.01
CA ALA A 71 -2.71 -14.74 -2.67
C ALA A 71 -2.15 -13.31 -2.62
N TYR A 72 -1.42 -12.91 -3.66
CA TYR A 72 -0.88 -11.56 -3.82
C TYR A 72 -2.01 -10.53 -3.92
N ASP A 73 -2.98 -10.74 -4.81
CA ASP A 73 -4.15 -9.86 -4.98
C ASP A 73 -4.95 -9.72 -3.67
N ALA A 74 -5.13 -10.81 -2.92
CA ALA A 74 -5.83 -10.78 -1.64
C ALA A 74 -5.09 -9.93 -0.60
N LEU A 75 -3.76 -10.02 -0.57
CA LEU A 75 -2.93 -9.28 0.38
C LEU A 75 -2.79 -7.79 -0.02
N LEU A 76 -2.82 -7.50 -1.31
CA LEU A 76 -2.85 -6.14 -1.84
C LEU A 76 -4.11 -5.39 -1.38
N ARG A 77 -5.28 -6.05 -1.42
CA ARG A 77 -6.53 -5.52 -0.84
C ARG A 77 -6.43 -5.26 0.66
N GLU A 78 -5.81 -6.18 1.40
CA GLU A 78 -5.60 -5.97 2.84
C GLU A 78 -4.73 -4.73 3.07
N ALA A 79 -3.65 -4.57 2.32
CA ALA A 79 -2.81 -3.38 2.37
C ALA A 79 -3.60 -2.10 2.04
N CYS A 80 -4.44 -2.11 1.00
CA CYS A 80 -5.33 -1.01 0.67
C CYS A 80 -6.29 -0.67 1.82
N GLY A 81 -6.89 -1.69 2.46
CA GLY A 81 -7.74 -1.51 3.63
C GLY A 81 -6.99 -0.90 4.82
N LEU A 82 -5.74 -1.33 5.06
CA LEU A 82 -4.86 -0.73 6.06
C LEU A 82 -4.46 0.71 5.70
N ALA A 83 -4.32 1.02 4.41
CA ALA A 83 -4.01 2.38 3.94
C ALA A 83 -5.23 3.32 3.89
N GLY A 84 -6.44 2.82 4.21
CA GLY A 84 -7.68 3.58 4.10
C GLY A 84 -8.11 3.85 2.65
N LEU A 85 -7.60 3.07 1.69
CA LEU A 85 -8.00 3.15 0.30
C LEU A 85 -9.33 2.42 0.08
N PRO A 86 -10.20 2.92 -0.81
CA PRO A 86 -11.37 2.17 -1.23
C PRO A 86 -10.93 0.90 -1.95
N VAL A 87 -11.46 -0.25 -1.52
CA VAL A 87 -11.24 -1.53 -2.20
C VAL A 87 -12.48 -1.82 -3.03
N GLN A 88 -12.37 -1.73 -4.36
CA GLN A 88 -13.41 -2.20 -5.26
C GLN A 88 -13.30 -3.72 -5.42
N GLY A 89 -14.29 -4.47 -4.93
CA GLY A 89 -14.35 -5.92 -5.17
C GLY A 89 -15.12 -6.69 -4.11
N LEU A 90 -16.07 -7.52 -4.57
CA LEU A 90 -16.68 -8.54 -3.72
C LEU A 90 -15.62 -9.58 -3.34
N VAL A 91 -15.73 -10.12 -2.12
CA VAL A 91 -14.97 -11.26 -1.58
C VAL A 91 -14.32 -12.10 -2.67
N LEU A 92 -12.99 -12.09 -2.76
CA LEU A 92 -12.24 -12.94 -3.66
C LEU A 92 -12.66 -14.40 -3.44
N ARG A 93 -13.23 -15.03 -4.46
CA ARG A 93 -13.43 -16.48 -4.47
C ARG A 93 -12.16 -17.15 -4.96
N ALA A 94 -11.89 -18.35 -4.46
CA ALA A 94 -10.79 -19.17 -4.95
C ALA A 94 -10.87 -19.30 -6.49
N GLY A 95 -9.79 -18.94 -7.19
CA GLY A 95 -9.70 -18.96 -8.66
C GLY A 95 -10.19 -17.70 -9.37
N VAL A 96 -10.64 -16.65 -8.65
CA VAL A 96 -10.93 -15.33 -9.21
C VAL A 96 -9.74 -14.42 -8.95
N HIS A 97 -9.15 -13.90 -10.02
CA HIS A 97 -8.03 -12.95 -9.97
C HIS A 97 -8.54 -11.56 -10.24
N ASP A 98 -7.84 -10.56 -9.71
CA ASP A 98 -8.18 -9.19 -10.03
C ASP A 98 -7.83 -8.85 -11.48
N ASP A 99 -8.50 -7.85 -12.03
CA ASP A 99 -8.08 -7.27 -13.30
C ASP A 99 -6.65 -6.71 -13.15
N PRO A 100 -5.73 -7.00 -14.10
CA PRO A 100 -4.35 -6.51 -14.01
C PRO A 100 -4.24 -4.98 -13.88
N THR A 101 -5.20 -4.24 -14.41
CA THR A 101 -5.26 -2.77 -14.29
C THR A 101 -5.61 -2.34 -12.87
N GLU A 102 -6.57 -3.02 -12.24
CA GLU A 102 -6.93 -2.75 -10.85
C GLU A 102 -5.80 -3.11 -9.89
N ARG A 103 -5.13 -4.25 -10.11
CA ARG A 103 -3.91 -4.59 -9.36
C ARG A 103 -2.88 -3.48 -9.48
N LEU A 104 -2.54 -3.07 -10.71
CA LEU A 104 -1.57 -1.99 -10.93
C LEU A 104 -1.98 -0.68 -10.25
N ARG A 105 -3.27 -0.32 -10.30
CA ARG A 105 -3.80 0.86 -9.60
C ARG A 105 -3.57 0.75 -8.08
N GLU A 106 -3.87 -0.39 -7.47
CA GLU A 106 -3.66 -0.64 -6.05
C GLU A 106 -2.17 -0.56 -5.67
N GLU A 107 -1.28 -1.14 -6.48
CA GLU A 107 0.17 -1.09 -6.27
C GLU A 107 0.70 0.35 -6.28
N LEU A 108 0.25 1.15 -7.25
CA LEU A 108 0.64 2.55 -7.38
C LEU A 108 0.12 3.40 -6.21
N GLU A 109 -1.15 3.27 -5.84
CA GLU A 109 -1.76 4.00 -4.71
C GLU A 109 -1.07 3.69 -3.38
N LEU A 110 -0.67 2.43 -3.16
CA LEU A 110 0.09 2.02 -1.98
C LEU A 110 1.50 2.63 -2.00
N SER A 111 2.18 2.58 -3.15
CA SER A 111 3.53 3.15 -3.32
C SER A 111 3.54 4.65 -3.06
N GLU A 112 2.55 5.39 -3.57
CA GLU A 112 2.37 6.83 -3.32
C GLU A 112 2.16 7.16 -1.83
N ARG A 113 1.69 6.20 -1.03
CA ARG A 113 1.50 6.32 0.43
C ARG A 113 2.69 5.85 1.24
N GLY A 114 3.80 5.54 0.59
CA GLY A 114 5.03 5.10 1.22
C GLY A 114 5.04 3.63 1.64
N TRP A 115 4.10 2.82 1.13
CA TRP A 115 4.23 1.38 1.25
C TRP A 115 5.32 0.89 0.30
N SER A 116 6.13 -0.05 0.78
CA SER A 116 7.14 -0.75 -0.01
C SER A 116 7.06 -2.24 0.30
N TRP A 117 7.27 -3.06 -0.73
CA TRP A 117 7.43 -4.52 -0.62
C TRP A 117 8.30 -5.05 -1.75
#